data_AF-A0A134AN48-F1
#
_entry.id   AF-A0A134AN48-F1
#
_cell.length_a   1.000
_cell.length_b   1.000
_cell.length_c   1.000
_cell.angle_alpha   90.00
_cell.angle_beta   90.00
_cell.angle_gamma   90.00
#
_symmetry.space_group_name_H-M   'P 1'
#
loop_
_entity.id
_entity.type
_entity.pdbx_description
1 polymer ?
#
loop_
_entity_poly.entity_id
_entity_poly.type
_entity_poly.pdbx_seq_one_letter_code
_entity_poly.pdbx_strand_id
1 'polypeptide(L)'
;MIFENNNFFDYCKTALHKNFFTVSENNHVKIKESKDDAKLKEVKVYFDKECYRVLQITFDINNLEKSENIINIFPYFNGEICKSVDSVILVQEVNAQNYYLFHIELKSKRPDDTEIFKKYISSIKMLNFIFDILYLKYKEKSRNFKFPKNIVNMPVLFFSEHNKKLKSQKNKETKLLEKEFSSNKYINFENKYCYYFCNFMGNSKGVIQLREMCSKGKNMGMSLSEVKFFER
;
A
#
# COMPACT_ATOMS: atom_id res chain seq x y z
N MET A 1 22.02 -23.38 -6.50
CA MET A 1 20.82 -23.29 -7.36
C MET A 1 20.43 -21.82 -7.46
N ILE A 2 20.46 -21.25 -8.65
CA ILE A 2 19.88 -19.92 -8.89
C ILE A 2 18.38 -20.14 -8.97
N PHE A 3 17.60 -19.62 -8.02
CA PHE A 3 16.16 -19.53 -8.20
C PHE A 3 15.92 -18.68 -9.46
N GLU A 4 15.50 -19.32 -10.54
CA GLU A 4 15.02 -18.60 -11.71
C GLU A 4 13.81 -17.79 -11.25
N ASN A 5 13.99 -16.47 -11.13
CA ASN A 5 12.91 -15.56 -10.80
C ASN A 5 12.00 -15.50 -12.03
N ASN A 6 10.94 -16.32 -12.01
CA ASN A 6 10.05 -16.53 -13.15
C ASN A 6 9.09 -15.35 -13.38
N ASN A 7 9.05 -14.38 -12.46
CA ASN A 7 8.27 -13.16 -12.59
C ASN A 7 8.76 -12.05 -11.63
N PHE A 8 8.15 -10.87 -11.76
CA PHE A 8 8.48 -9.69 -10.96
C PHE A 8 8.29 -9.89 -9.44
N PHE A 9 7.27 -10.62 -9.00
CA PHE A 9 7.04 -10.86 -7.57
C PHE A 9 8.13 -11.75 -6.97
N ASP A 10 8.50 -12.81 -7.67
CA ASP A 10 9.62 -13.68 -7.26
C ASP A 10 10.93 -12.90 -7.25
N TYR A 11 11.12 -12.01 -8.23
CA TYR A 11 12.26 -11.10 -8.25
C TYR A 11 12.30 -10.19 -7.03
N CYS A 12 11.19 -9.54 -6.67
CA CYS A 12 11.10 -8.72 -5.46
C CYS A 12 11.41 -9.54 -4.19
N LYS A 13 10.80 -10.72 -4.05
CA LYS A 13 11.02 -11.61 -2.89
C LYS A 13 12.46 -12.07 -2.74
N THR A 14 13.15 -12.31 -3.86
CA THR A 14 14.54 -12.74 -3.87
C THR A 14 15.53 -11.58 -3.69
N ALA A 15 15.21 -10.42 -4.26
CA ALA A 15 16.12 -9.26 -4.28
C ALA A 15 16.01 -8.38 -3.04
N LEU A 16 14.84 -8.35 -2.39
CA LEU A 16 14.61 -7.63 -1.15
C LEU A 16 14.74 -8.58 0.04
N HIS A 17 15.16 -8.04 1.19
CA HIS A 17 15.29 -8.82 2.41
C HIS A 17 13.92 -9.39 2.84
N LYS A 18 13.87 -10.63 3.33
CA LYS A 18 12.60 -11.30 3.71
C LYS A 18 11.73 -10.47 4.67
N ASN A 19 12.35 -9.69 5.55
CA ASN A 19 11.66 -8.85 6.53
C ASN A 19 10.81 -7.75 5.88
N PHE A 20 11.06 -7.34 4.63
CA PHE A 20 10.18 -6.39 3.95
C PHE A 20 8.76 -6.92 3.76
N PHE A 21 8.61 -8.23 3.74
CA PHE A 21 7.38 -8.89 3.40
C PHE A 21 6.75 -9.52 4.62
N THR A 22 5.44 -9.34 4.73
CA THR A 22 4.62 -10.09 5.68
C THR A 22 3.94 -11.24 4.94
N VAL A 23 3.80 -12.38 5.62
CA VAL A 23 3.16 -13.57 5.05
C VAL A 23 1.66 -13.31 4.92
N SER A 24 1.13 -13.42 3.70
CA SER A 24 -0.33 -13.40 3.49
C SER A 24 -0.93 -14.75 3.90
N GLU A 25 -1.95 -14.72 4.74
CA GLU A 25 -2.68 -15.92 5.17
C GLU A 25 -3.70 -16.30 4.09
N ASN A 26 -3.60 -17.52 3.54
CA ASN A 26 -4.55 -18.21 2.63
C ASN A 26 -5.13 -17.43 1.44
N ASN A 27 -5.88 -16.36 1.64
CA ASN A 27 -6.56 -15.54 0.64
C ASN A 27 -6.81 -14.10 1.13
N HIS A 28 -6.06 -13.65 2.15
CA HIS A 28 -6.18 -12.29 2.65
C HIS A 28 -4.85 -11.72 3.16
N VAL A 29 -4.76 -10.40 3.09
CA VAL A 29 -3.73 -9.60 3.73
C VAL A 29 -4.29 -9.05 5.05
N LYS A 30 -3.49 -9.10 6.10
CA LYS A 30 -3.87 -8.64 7.43
C LYS A 30 -3.05 -7.42 7.82
N ILE A 31 -3.71 -6.29 8.00
CA ILE A 31 -3.09 -5.02 8.39
C ILE A 31 -3.54 -4.76 9.83
N LYS A 32 -2.59 -4.59 10.75
CA LYS A 32 -2.86 -4.42 12.17
C LYS A 32 -2.37 -3.06 12.65
N GLU A 33 -3.07 -2.52 13.63
CA GLU A 33 -2.61 -1.43 14.48
C GLU A 33 -2.13 -2.04 15.81
N SER A 34 -0.93 -1.65 16.23
CA SER A 34 -0.27 -2.19 17.43
C SER A 34 -0.73 -1.50 18.70
N LYS A 35 -1.32 -0.31 18.61
CA LYS A 35 -1.81 0.45 19.76
C LYS A 35 -3.04 -0.20 20.39
N ASP A 36 -2.97 -0.46 21.70
CA ASP A 36 -4.03 -1.15 22.44
C ASP A 36 -5.35 -0.38 22.50
N ASP A 37 -5.29 0.95 22.52
CA ASP A 37 -6.44 1.87 22.55
C ASP A 37 -7.04 2.16 21.17
N ALA A 38 -6.48 1.56 20.11
CA ALA A 38 -6.97 1.76 18.76
C ALA A 38 -8.39 1.22 18.58
N LYS A 39 -9.26 2.06 18.00
CA LYS A 39 -10.65 1.73 17.67
C LYS A 39 -10.76 0.82 16.46
N LEU A 40 -9.84 0.94 15.51
CA LEU A 40 -9.70 0.02 14.38
C LEU A 40 -8.36 -0.68 14.55
N LYS A 41 -8.41 -1.94 15.00
CA LYS A 41 -7.23 -2.75 15.30
C LYS A 41 -6.73 -3.52 14.10
N GLU A 42 -7.62 -3.83 13.16
CA GLU A 42 -7.30 -4.75 12.07
C GLU A 42 -8.15 -4.47 10.84
N VAL A 43 -7.56 -4.56 9.65
CA VAL A 43 -8.29 -4.67 8.39
C VAL A 43 -7.80 -5.89 7.63
N LYS A 44 -8.75 -6.70 7.17
CA LYS A 44 -8.51 -7.84 6.27
C LYS A 44 -8.87 -7.47 4.84
N VAL A 45 -7.90 -7.57 3.94
CA VAL A 45 -8.09 -7.38 2.51
C VAL A 45 -8.14 -8.76 1.85
N TYR A 46 -9.33 -9.22 1.47
CA TYR A 46 -9.52 -10.53 0.83
C TYR A 46 -9.29 -10.46 -0.67
N PHE A 47 -8.71 -11.52 -1.25
CA PHE A 47 -8.45 -11.61 -2.68
C PHE A 47 -8.54 -13.05 -3.18
N ASP A 48 -8.91 -13.18 -4.45
CA ASP A 48 -8.87 -14.44 -5.17
C ASP A 48 -7.46 -14.65 -5.77
N LYS A 49 -6.83 -15.77 -5.43
CA LYS A 49 -5.49 -16.14 -5.89
C LYS A 49 -5.44 -16.51 -7.37
N GLU A 50 -6.56 -16.92 -7.95
CA GLU A 50 -6.66 -17.19 -9.39
C GLU A 50 -6.63 -15.89 -10.19
N CYS A 51 -7.12 -14.80 -9.58
CA CYS A 51 -7.21 -13.48 -10.21
C CYS A 51 -6.07 -12.55 -9.83
N TYR A 52 -5.46 -12.71 -8.64
CA TYR A 52 -4.49 -11.75 -8.10
C TYR A 52 -3.28 -12.42 -7.47
N ARG A 53 -2.09 -11.89 -7.78
CA ARG A 53 -0.87 -12.10 -6.99
C ARG A 53 -0.67 -10.91 -6.07
N VAL A 54 -0.41 -11.19 -4.80
CA VAL A 54 -0.39 -10.16 -3.74
C VAL A 54 0.86 -10.30 -2.88
N LEU A 55 1.51 -9.17 -2.60
CA LEU A 55 2.68 -9.06 -1.75
C LEU A 55 2.48 -7.86 -0.83
N GLN A 56 2.41 -8.11 0.48
CA GLN A 56 2.33 -7.06 1.48
C GLN A 56 3.76 -6.65 1.86
N ILE A 57 4.02 -5.35 1.81
CA ILE A 57 5.26 -4.70 2.19
C ILE A 57 4.96 -3.84 3.41
N THR A 58 5.84 -3.85 4.41
CA THR A 58 5.76 -2.89 5.51
C THR A 58 7.08 -2.17 5.70
N PHE A 59 6.98 -0.87 5.96
CA PHE A 59 8.10 -0.02 6.34
C PHE A 59 8.09 0.28 7.84
N ASP A 60 7.05 -0.14 8.56
CA ASP A 60 6.97 0.05 10.00
C ASP A 60 7.77 -1.06 10.71
N ILE A 61 8.83 -0.64 11.40
CA ILE A 61 9.69 -1.53 12.19
C ILE A 61 8.92 -2.32 13.26
N ASN A 62 7.83 -1.75 13.79
CA ASN A 62 7.02 -2.41 14.81
C ASN A 62 6.22 -3.59 14.24
N ASN A 63 6.02 -3.60 12.92
CA ASN A 63 5.35 -4.68 12.21
C ASN A 63 6.32 -5.76 11.69
N LEU A 64 7.63 -5.60 11.94
CA LEU A 64 8.66 -6.58 11.61
C LEU A 64 8.87 -7.55 12.78
N GLU A 65 9.14 -8.83 12.49
CA GLU A 65 9.55 -9.79 13.51
C GLU A 65 10.81 -9.28 14.22
N LYS A 66 10.77 -9.18 15.56
CA LYS A 66 11.88 -8.70 16.39
C LYS A 66 13.17 -9.43 16.03
N SER A 67 14.07 -8.77 15.31
CA SER A 67 15.45 -9.22 15.17
C SER A 67 16.38 -8.07 15.53
N GLU A 68 17.43 -8.38 16.29
CA GLU A 68 18.45 -7.41 16.72
C GLU A 68 19.21 -6.79 15.52
N ASN A 69 19.01 -7.32 14.31
CA ASN A 69 19.63 -6.89 13.06
C ASN A 69 18.77 -5.95 12.20
N ILE A 70 17.58 -5.51 12.65
CA ILE A 70 16.70 -4.64 11.84
C ILE A 70 17.34 -3.25 11.57
N ILE A 71 18.32 -2.85 12.39
CA ILE A 71 18.99 -1.54 12.34
C ILE A 71 19.68 -1.23 10.98
N ASN A 72 19.91 -2.23 10.11
CA ASN A 72 20.68 -2.04 8.87
C ASN A 72 19.91 -2.22 7.56
N ILE A 73 18.57 -2.32 7.58
CA ILE A 73 17.83 -2.55 6.32
C ILE A 73 17.91 -1.32 5.40
N PHE A 74 18.10 -0.12 5.95
CA PHE A 74 18.22 1.12 5.20
C PHE A 74 19.10 2.15 5.92
N PRO A 75 20.44 1.98 5.91
CA PRO A 75 21.34 2.97 6.49
C PRO A 75 21.14 4.38 5.89
N TYR A 76 20.57 4.46 4.68
CA TYR A 76 20.30 5.71 3.96
C TYR A 76 19.01 6.44 4.35
N PHE A 77 18.04 5.79 5.02
CA PHE A 77 16.73 6.39 5.33
C PHE A 77 16.51 6.61 6.84
N ASN A 78 17.59 6.80 7.60
CA ASN A 78 17.51 7.10 9.03
C ASN A 78 16.65 8.36 9.27
N GLY A 79 15.42 8.17 9.77
CA GLY A 79 14.46 9.22 10.11
C GLY A 79 13.19 9.33 9.25
N GLU A 80 13.21 8.89 7.98
CA GLU A 80 12.05 8.98 7.07
C GLU A 80 11.15 7.73 7.09
N ILE A 81 11.73 6.56 7.36
CA ILE A 81 11.02 5.26 7.41
C ILE A 81 9.83 5.31 8.38
N CYS A 82 10.01 5.97 9.53
CA CYS A 82 9.03 6.02 10.63
C CYS A 82 7.83 6.95 10.39
N LYS A 83 7.72 7.59 9.21
CA LYS A 83 6.59 8.48 8.85
C LYS A 83 5.82 8.04 7.62
N SER A 84 6.06 6.82 7.13
CA SER A 84 5.34 6.26 5.99
C SER A 84 3.98 5.67 6.41
N VAL A 85 3.25 5.13 5.42
CA VAL A 85 1.97 4.44 5.65
C VAL A 85 2.18 3.11 6.38
N ASP A 86 1.16 2.62 7.08
CA ASP A 86 1.27 1.41 7.92
C ASP A 86 1.56 0.14 7.10
N SER A 87 1.02 0.06 5.88
CA SER A 87 1.27 -1.07 4.99
C SER A 87 1.15 -0.68 3.51
N VAL A 88 1.94 -1.35 2.67
CA VAL A 88 1.81 -1.28 1.22
C VAL A 88 1.40 -2.64 0.70
N ILE A 89 0.41 -2.71 -0.20
CA ILE A 89 0.07 -3.94 -0.90
C ILE A 89 0.41 -3.79 -2.37
N LEU A 90 1.41 -4.56 -2.83
CA LEU A 90 1.72 -4.73 -4.24
C LEU A 90 0.83 -5.84 -4.81
N VAL A 91 0.13 -5.53 -5.90
CA VAL A 91 -0.83 -6.43 -6.55
C VAL A 91 -0.53 -6.52 -8.03
N GLN A 92 -0.63 -7.72 -8.57
CA GLN A 92 -0.67 -8.00 -10.00
C GLN A 92 -1.95 -8.74 -10.33
N GLU A 93 -2.69 -8.25 -11.32
CA GLU A 93 -3.76 -9.02 -11.94
C GLU A 93 -3.16 -10.18 -12.75
N VAL A 94 -3.59 -11.40 -12.46
CA VAL A 94 -3.16 -12.61 -13.18
C VAL A 94 -3.61 -12.47 -14.64
N ASN A 95 -2.73 -12.85 -15.57
CA ASN A 95 -2.92 -12.75 -17.03
C ASN A 95 -3.08 -11.32 -17.57
N ALA A 96 -2.91 -10.28 -16.75
CA ALA A 96 -2.82 -8.89 -17.18
C ALA A 96 -1.43 -8.31 -16.83
N GLN A 97 -1.08 -7.20 -17.48
CA GLN A 97 0.09 -6.39 -17.11
C GLN A 97 -0.28 -5.24 -16.16
N ASN A 98 -1.41 -5.36 -15.46
CA ASN A 98 -1.86 -4.36 -14.50
C ASN A 98 -1.22 -4.63 -13.14
N TYR A 99 -0.50 -3.63 -12.64
CA TYR A 99 0.11 -3.63 -11.32
C TYR A 99 -0.45 -2.47 -10.49
N TYR A 100 -0.70 -2.73 -9.22
CA TYR A 100 -1.19 -1.75 -8.26
C TYR A 100 -0.29 -1.72 -7.03
N LEU A 101 -0.08 -0.52 -6.49
CA LEU A 101 0.50 -0.28 -5.18
C LEU A 101 -0.55 0.44 -4.33
N PHE A 102 -1.09 -0.26 -3.35
CA PHE A 102 -2.02 0.32 -2.40
C PHE A 102 -1.24 0.77 -1.16
N HIS A 103 -1.22 2.08 -0.91
CA HIS A 103 -0.55 2.68 0.24
C HIS A 103 -1.58 2.87 1.33
N ILE A 104 -1.55 1.99 2.33
CA ILE A 104 -2.64 1.81 3.28
C ILE A 104 -2.28 2.42 4.63
N GLU A 105 -3.12 3.35 5.05
CA GLU A 105 -3.09 3.94 6.39
C GLU A 105 -4.31 3.46 7.19
N LEU A 106 -4.09 3.09 8.44
CA LEU A 106 -5.08 2.63 9.39
C LEU A 106 -5.21 3.62 10.54
N LYS A 107 -6.41 4.16 10.78
CA LYS A 107 -6.63 5.13 11.87
C LYS A 107 -7.86 4.85 12.72
N SER A 108 -7.80 5.26 13.98
CA SER A 108 -8.94 5.20 14.91
C SER A 108 -9.92 6.38 14.77
N LYS A 109 -9.60 7.35 13.92
CA LYS A 109 -10.46 8.48 13.53
C LYS A 109 -9.95 9.02 12.20
N ARG A 110 -10.79 9.74 11.46
CA ARG A 110 -10.33 10.40 10.24
C ARG A 110 -9.23 11.43 10.57
N PRO A 111 -8.01 11.30 10.03
CA PRO A 111 -6.96 12.30 10.21
C PRO A 111 -7.18 13.50 9.26
N ASP A 112 -6.38 14.56 9.43
CA ASP A 112 -6.34 15.68 8.50
C ASP A 112 -5.77 15.24 7.14
N ASP A 113 -6.25 15.85 6.05
CA ASP A 113 -5.81 15.49 4.69
C ASP A 113 -4.30 15.72 4.50
N THR A 114 -3.71 16.72 5.18
CA THR A 114 -2.26 16.99 5.16
C THR A 114 -1.45 15.84 5.77
N GLU A 115 -1.97 15.20 6.81
CA GLU A 115 -1.29 14.07 7.46
C GLU A 115 -1.28 12.85 6.52
N ILE A 116 -2.43 12.53 5.91
CA ILE A 116 -2.55 11.45 4.92
C ILE A 116 -1.59 11.70 3.76
N PHE A 117 -1.58 12.93 3.24
CA PHE A 117 -0.73 13.31 2.13
C PHE A 117 0.76 13.14 2.44
N LYS A 118 1.22 13.62 3.60
CA LYS A 118 2.63 13.50 4.01
C LYS A 118 3.07 12.04 4.07
N LYS A 119 2.27 11.17 4.73
CA LYS A 119 2.57 9.74 4.83
C LYS A 119 2.63 9.07 3.46
N TYR A 120 1.68 9.42 2.58
CA TYR A 120 1.63 8.89 1.23
C TYR A 120 2.86 9.27 0.39
N ILE A 121 3.24 10.55 0.38
CA ILE A 121 4.43 11.03 -0.34
C ILE A 121 5.70 10.35 0.18
N SER A 122 5.86 10.22 1.50
CA SER A 122 6.99 9.48 2.08
C SER A 122 7.02 8.03 1.60
N SER A 123 5.87 7.35 1.59
CA SER A 123 5.79 5.96 1.12
C SER A 123 6.13 5.79 -0.36
N ILE A 124 5.66 6.69 -1.23
CA ILE A 124 5.99 6.69 -2.66
C ILE A 124 7.50 6.87 -2.87
N LYS A 125 8.11 7.88 -2.23
CA LYS A 125 9.54 8.17 -2.42
C LYS A 125 10.40 6.97 -2.08
N MET A 126 10.07 6.28 -0.98
CA MET A 126 10.77 5.06 -0.58
C MET A 126 10.60 3.93 -1.61
N LEU A 127 9.37 3.67 -2.07
CA LEU A 127 9.12 2.62 -3.06
C LEU A 127 9.77 2.91 -4.41
N ASN A 128 9.76 4.17 -4.86
CA ASN A 128 10.44 4.58 -6.08
C ASN A 128 11.94 4.26 -5.97
N PHE A 129 12.61 4.69 -4.90
CA PHE A 129 14.01 4.38 -4.68
C PHE A 129 14.28 2.86 -4.70
N ILE A 130 13.47 2.07 -3.97
CA ILE A 130 13.62 0.61 -3.93
C ILE A 130 13.46 0.03 -5.34
N PHE A 131 12.45 0.45 -6.08
CA PHE A 131 12.16 -0.09 -7.40
C PHE A 131 13.16 0.35 -8.47
N ASP A 132 13.73 1.55 -8.36
CA ASP A 132 14.80 2.02 -9.24
C ASP A 132 16.06 1.16 -9.04
N ILE A 133 16.44 0.88 -7.80
CA ILE A 133 17.56 -0.02 -7.48
C ILE A 133 17.28 -1.44 -7.98
N LEU A 134 16.05 -1.95 -7.80
CA LEU A 134 15.63 -3.24 -8.35
C LEU A 134 15.71 -3.26 -9.88
N TYR A 135 15.30 -2.18 -10.54
CA TYR A 135 15.36 -2.10 -11.99
C TYR A 135 16.79 -2.06 -12.52
N LEU A 136 17.69 -1.29 -11.90
CA LEU A 136 19.11 -1.26 -12.27
C LEU A 136 19.74 -2.65 -12.14
N LYS A 137 19.51 -3.34 -11.02
CA LYS A 137 19.94 -4.73 -10.82
C LYS A 137 19.30 -5.72 -11.79
N TYR A 138 18.07 -5.45 -12.23
CA TYR A 138 17.40 -6.22 -13.26
C TYR A 138 18.11 -6.04 -14.60
N LYS A 139 18.49 -4.81 -14.99
CA LYS A 139 19.21 -4.52 -16.25
C LYS A 139 20.58 -5.16 -16.32
N GLU A 140 21.31 -5.22 -15.20
CA GLU A 140 22.63 -5.85 -15.13
C GLU A 140 22.60 -7.36 -15.36
N LYS A 141 21.45 -8.00 -15.17
CA LYS A 141 21.31 -9.47 -15.24
C LYS A 141 20.38 -9.86 -16.37
N SER A 142 20.73 -10.87 -17.14
CA SER A 142 19.76 -11.50 -18.05
C SER A 142 18.64 -12.14 -17.22
N ARG A 143 17.41 -11.67 -17.39
CA ARG A 143 16.23 -12.13 -16.65
C ARG A 143 15.13 -12.50 -17.64
N ASN A 144 14.46 -13.63 -17.39
CA ASN A 144 13.45 -14.20 -18.29
C ASN A 144 12.03 -13.65 -18.06
N PHE A 145 11.88 -12.48 -17.43
CA PHE A 145 10.60 -11.82 -17.23
C PHE A 145 10.73 -10.33 -17.56
N LYS A 146 9.62 -9.66 -17.89
CA LYS A 146 9.61 -8.21 -18.13
C LYS A 146 9.37 -7.47 -16.81
N PHE A 147 10.26 -6.53 -16.49
CA PHE A 147 10.00 -5.58 -15.42
C PHE A 147 8.73 -4.75 -15.73
N PRO A 148 7.84 -4.50 -14.76
CA PRO A 148 6.63 -3.71 -14.97
C PRO A 148 6.95 -2.34 -15.59
N LYS A 149 6.15 -1.87 -16.55
CA LYS A 149 6.33 -0.54 -17.16
C LYS A 149 5.57 0.55 -16.44
N ASN A 150 4.43 0.19 -15.86
CA ASN A 150 3.57 1.11 -15.12
C ASN A 150 3.01 0.38 -13.91
N ILE A 151 2.89 1.10 -12.80
CA ILE A 151 2.26 0.64 -11.57
C ILE A 151 1.36 1.77 -11.07
N VAL A 152 0.08 1.45 -10.88
CA VAL A 152 -0.91 2.41 -10.36
C VAL A 152 -0.71 2.54 -8.85
N ASN A 153 -0.35 3.74 -8.38
CA ASN A 153 -0.26 4.04 -6.96
C ASN A 153 -1.60 4.58 -6.45
N MET A 154 -2.07 4.05 -5.33
CA MET A 154 -3.35 4.45 -4.77
C MET A 154 -3.25 4.59 -3.24
N PRO A 155 -3.41 5.82 -2.71
CA PRO A 155 -3.51 6.03 -1.27
C PRO A 155 -4.89 5.57 -0.78
N VAL A 156 -4.87 4.78 0.28
CA VAL A 156 -6.07 4.18 0.87
C VAL A 156 -6.08 4.41 2.38
N LEU A 157 -7.10 5.09 2.87
CA LEU A 157 -7.32 5.30 4.28
C LEU A 157 -8.43 4.38 4.79
N PHE A 158 -8.11 3.54 5.76
CA PHE A 158 -9.08 2.83 6.57
C PHE A 158 -9.20 3.50 7.93
N PHE A 159 -10.41 3.88 8.32
CA PHE A 159 -10.65 4.41 9.66
C PHE A 159 -11.94 3.90 10.27
N SER A 160 -12.07 4.01 11.59
CA SER A 160 -13.31 3.69 12.30
C SER A 160 -13.76 4.89 13.11
N GLU A 161 -14.88 5.49 12.74
CA GLU A 161 -15.47 6.61 13.49
C GLU A 161 -16.90 6.27 13.94
N HIS A 162 -17.14 6.39 15.25
CA HIS A 162 -18.49 6.23 15.82
C HIS A 162 -19.33 7.48 15.55
N ASN A 163 -19.85 7.61 14.33
CA ASN A 163 -20.81 8.67 14.03
C ASN A 163 -22.22 8.22 14.45
N LYS A 164 -22.81 8.86 15.48
CA LYS A 164 -24.17 8.53 15.98
C LYS A 164 -25.25 8.65 14.87
N LYS A 165 -25.04 9.53 13.88
CA LYS A 165 -25.94 9.72 12.72
C LYS A 165 -25.88 8.58 11.68
N LEU A 166 -24.79 7.81 11.63
CA LEU A 166 -24.60 6.71 10.67
C LEU A 166 -25.12 5.35 11.18
N LYS A 167 -25.56 5.25 12.45
CA LYS A 167 -26.11 4.02 13.04
C LYS A 167 -27.38 3.49 12.35
N SER A 168 -28.06 4.31 11.55
CA SER A 168 -29.32 3.94 10.89
C SER A 168 -29.16 3.14 9.59
N GLN A 169 -27.95 3.00 9.05
CA GLN A 169 -27.72 2.32 7.77
C GLN A 169 -27.12 0.92 7.98
N LYS A 170 -27.97 -0.04 8.37
CA LYS A 170 -27.59 -1.44 8.67
C LYS A 170 -27.01 -2.24 7.48
N ASN A 171 -27.18 -1.80 6.23
CA ASN A 171 -26.86 -2.59 5.03
C ASN A 171 -26.06 -1.81 3.96
N LYS A 172 -25.07 -0.99 4.33
CA LYS A 172 -24.13 -0.49 3.32
C LYS A 172 -22.98 -1.46 3.19
N GLU A 173 -22.90 -2.09 2.02
CA GLU A 173 -21.64 -2.67 1.51
C GLU A 173 -20.48 -1.72 1.83
N THR A 174 -19.41 -2.28 2.37
CA THR A 174 -18.18 -1.56 2.66
C THR A 174 -17.55 -1.09 1.35
N LYS A 175 -17.97 0.09 0.88
CA LYS A 175 -17.52 0.69 -0.38
C LYS A 175 -16.36 1.63 -0.17
N LEU A 176 -15.46 1.63 -1.15
CA LEU A 176 -14.34 2.55 -1.15
C LEU A 176 -14.80 3.88 -1.77
N LEU A 177 -14.75 4.95 -0.99
CA LEU A 177 -15.17 6.28 -1.41
C LEU A 177 -13.95 7.11 -1.82
N GLU A 178 -14.12 7.94 -2.84
CA GLU A 178 -13.08 8.86 -3.30
C GLU A 178 -13.18 10.19 -2.56
N LYS A 179 -12.03 10.78 -2.25
CA LYS A 179 -11.93 12.19 -1.86
C LYS A 179 -10.74 12.85 -2.53
N GLU A 180 -10.96 14.06 -3.01
CA GLU A 180 -9.93 14.94 -3.51
C GLU A 180 -9.12 15.56 -2.36
N PHE A 181 -7.79 15.56 -2.51
CA PHE A 181 -6.91 16.29 -1.62
C PHE A 181 -7.17 17.79 -1.76
N SER A 182 -7.41 18.47 -0.65
CA SER A 182 -7.60 19.92 -0.64
C SER A 182 -6.25 20.63 -0.51
N SER A 183 -6.01 21.62 -1.37
CA SER A 183 -4.90 22.56 -1.19
C SER A 183 -5.06 23.32 0.13
N ASN A 184 -3.94 23.69 0.73
CA ASN A 184 -3.89 24.50 1.94
C ASN A 184 -2.66 25.41 1.93
N LYS A 185 -2.44 26.17 3.01
CA LYS A 185 -1.31 27.11 3.12
C LYS A 185 0.09 26.49 2.94
N TYR A 186 0.22 25.18 3.03
CA TYR A 186 1.48 24.45 2.91
C TYR A 186 1.60 23.63 1.63
N ILE A 187 0.49 23.28 0.98
CA ILE A 187 0.46 22.40 -0.19
C ILE A 187 -0.54 22.97 -1.19
N ASN A 188 -0.06 23.25 -2.41
CA ASN A 188 -0.92 23.71 -3.49
C ASN A 188 -0.85 22.73 -4.66
N PHE A 189 -1.99 22.15 -5.05
CA PHE A 189 -2.08 21.24 -6.17
C PHE A 189 -2.58 21.96 -7.43
N GLU A 190 -1.83 21.85 -8.51
CA GLU A 190 -2.25 22.32 -9.83
C GLU A 190 -3.27 21.37 -10.49
N ASN A 191 -3.20 20.08 -10.14
CA ASN A 191 -4.06 19.03 -10.66
C ASN A 191 -4.91 18.41 -9.56
N LYS A 192 -6.02 17.77 -9.96
CA LYS A 192 -6.87 17.01 -9.05
C LYS A 192 -6.19 15.70 -8.65
N TYR A 193 -5.84 15.59 -7.37
CA TYR A 193 -5.30 14.37 -6.76
C TYR A 193 -6.28 13.81 -5.75
N CYS A 194 -6.50 12.49 -5.78
CA CYS A 194 -7.46 11.83 -4.91
C CYS A 194 -6.81 10.77 -4.02
N TYR A 195 -7.42 10.55 -2.85
CA TYR A 195 -7.25 9.35 -2.07
C TYR A 195 -8.58 8.64 -1.89
N TYR A 196 -8.49 7.35 -1.58
CA TYR A 196 -9.66 6.53 -1.34
C TYR A 196 -9.77 6.20 0.14
N PHE A 197 -10.99 6.10 0.65
CA PHE A 197 -11.21 5.80 2.05
C PHE A 197 -12.37 4.85 2.29
N CYS A 198 -12.28 4.13 3.40
CA CYS A 198 -13.40 3.39 3.97
C CYS A 198 -13.54 3.67 5.46
N ASN A 199 -14.77 3.94 5.89
CA ASN A 199 -15.11 4.11 7.30
C ASN A 199 -15.81 2.85 7.83
N PHE A 200 -15.17 2.15 8.75
CA PHE A 200 -15.71 1.01 9.46
C PHE A 200 -16.54 1.46 10.65
N MET A 201 -17.80 1.04 10.72
CA MET A 201 -18.70 1.47 11.79
C MET A 201 -18.51 0.60 13.04
N GLY A 202 -17.78 1.13 14.03
CA GLY A 202 -17.75 0.60 15.40
C GLY A 202 -17.26 -0.83 15.59
N ASN A 203 -16.61 -1.40 14.56
CA ASN A 203 -15.91 -2.67 14.65
C ASN A 203 -14.41 -2.40 14.75
N SER A 204 -13.72 -3.11 15.64
CA SER A 204 -12.26 -3.13 15.70
C SER A 204 -11.62 -3.87 14.53
N LYS A 205 -12.42 -4.57 13.74
CA LYS A 205 -12.02 -5.32 12.56
C LYS A 205 -12.77 -4.85 11.32
N GLY A 206 -12.04 -4.47 10.28
CA GLY A 206 -12.58 -4.15 8.97
C GLY A 206 -12.34 -5.28 7.97
N VAL A 207 -13.23 -5.41 6.98
CA VAL A 207 -13.10 -6.34 5.86
C VAL A 207 -13.35 -5.59 4.55
N ILE A 208 -12.48 -5.78 3.57
CA ILE A 208 -12.63 -5.23 2.23
C ILE A 208 -12.17 -6.25 1.18
N GLN A 209 -12.79 -6.22 0.00
CA GLN A 209 -12.39 -7.05 -1.13
C GLN A 209 -11.36 -6.30 -1.98
N LEU A 210 -10.25 -6.96 -2.33
CA LEU A 210 -9.20 -6.37 -3.16
C LEU A 210 -9.73 -5.93 -4.53
N ARG A 211 -10.69 -6.67 -5.08
CA ARG A 211 -11.36 -6.34 -6.34
C ARG A 211 -11.97 -4.93 -6.34
N GLU A 212 -12.51 -4.47 -5.20
CA GLU A 212 -13.04 -3.11 -5.04
C GLU A 212 -11.92 -2.07 -5.12
N MET A 213 -10.74 -2.35 -4.56
CA MET A 213 -9.60 -1.44 -4.64
C MET A 213 -9.04 -1.39 -6.06
N CYS A 214 -8.88 -2.54 -6.72
CA CYS A 214 -8.42 -2.61 -8.12
C CYS A 214 -9.40 -1.92 -9.09
N SER A 215 -10.71 -2.06 -8.90
CA SER A 215 -11.72 -1.41 -9.75
C SER A 215 -11.66 0.12 -9.65
N LYS A 216 -11.37 0.65 -8.46
CA LYS A 216 -11.10 2.09 -8.26
C LYS A 216 -9.80 2.51 -8.90
N GLY A 217 -8.72 1.74 -8.72
CA GLY A 217 -7.42 2.01 -9.35
C GLY A 217 -7.50 2.10 -10.87
N LYS A 218 -8.35 1.29 -11.53
CA LYS A 218 -8.58 1.36 -12.99
C LYS A 218 -9.25 2.65 -13.47
N ASN A 219 -10.05 3.27 -12.61
CA ASN A 219 -10.82 4.48 -12.91
C ASN A 219 -10.23 5.72 -12.23
N MET A 220 -9.01 5.63 -11.70
CA MET A 220 -8.39 6.70 -10.94
C MET A 220 -8.02 7.85 -11.88
N GLY A 221 -8.25 9.09 -11.43
CA GLY A 221 -7.68 10.30 -12.03
C GLY A 221 -6.16 10.36 -11.84
N MET A 222 -5.55 11.54 -11.97
CA MET A 222 -4.10 11.68 -11.77
C MET A 222 -3.67 11.18 -10.38
N SER A 223 -2.73 10.23 -10.35
CA SER A 223 -2.01 9.88 -9.13
C SER A 223 -0.86 10.87 -8.92
N LEU A 224 -0.59 11.22 -7.66
CA LEU A 224 0.56 12.05 -7.25
C LEU A 224 1.91 11.48 -7.71
N SER A 225 1.92 10.20 -8.05
CA SER A 225 3.00 9.56 -8.78
C SER A 225 2.44 8.47 -9.66
N GLU A 226 2.70 8.54 -10.96
CA GLU A 226 2.93 7.32 -11.71
C GLU A 226 4.36 6.88 -11.36
N VAL A 227 4.57 5.63 -10.92
CA VAL A 227 5.95 5.13 -10.88
C VAL A 227 6.36 4.91 -12.33
N LYS A 228 6.93 5.95 -12.94
CA LYS A 228 7.69 5.83 -14.18
C LYS A 228 9.11 5.52 -13.75
N PHE A 229 9.53 4.28 -13.99
CA PHE A 229 10.89 3.87 -13.65
C PHE A 229 11.91 4.78 -14.33
N PHE A 230 11.61 5.33 -15.53
CA PHE A 230 12.40 6.37 -16.20
C PHE A 230 11.50 7.24 -17.11
N GLU A 231 11.89 8.50 -17.31
CA GLU A 231 11.45 9.28 -18.48
C GLU A 231 11.98 8.62 -19.77
N ARG A 232 11.25 8.77 -20.88
CA ARG A 232 11.65 8.21 -22.18
C ARG A 232 12.85 8.95 -22.75
#